data_AF-A0A7X7NZD8-F1
#
_entry.id   AF-A0A7X7NZD8-F1
#
_cell.length_a   1.000
_cell.length_b   1.000
_cell.length_c   1.000
_cell.angle_alpha   90.00
_cell.angle_beta   90.00
_cell.angle_gamma   90.00
#
_symmetry.space_group_name_H-M   'P 1'
#
loop_
_entity.id
_entity.type
_entity.pdbx_description
1 polymer ?
#
loop_
_entity_poly.entity_id
_entity_poly.type
_entity_poly.pdbx_seq_one_letter_code
_entity_poly.pdbx_strand_id
1 'polypeptide(L)'
;QENGLVKFSGSNTVPVNGIILIGGSNNLANFFAQSFDTSLIRYLSDNGHRVFGVEHSRVTYSCMTHYQENNISTIDNIDLSPGQISLILAMDGEQGHYGVKETAQKFIPSLPVNSVKER
;
A
#
# COMPACT_ATOMS: atom_id res chain seq x y z
N GLN A 1 -6.33 -22.99 -3.27
CA GLN A 1 -7.78 -22.87 -2.95
C GLN A 1 -8.22 -23.89 -1.91
N GLU A 2 -7.70 -25.12 -1.94
CA GLU A 2 -8.06 -26.22 -1.03
C GLU A 2 -8.04 -25.91 0.47
N ASN A 3 -7.19 -24.98 0.91
CA ASN A 3 -7.08 -24.61 2.34
C ASN A 3 -7.81 -23.31 2.72
N GLY A 4 -8.61 -22.71 1.82
CA GLY A 4 -9.36 -21.47 2.11
C GLY A 4 -8.52 -20.18 2.24
N LEU A 5 -7.21 -20.25 1.96
CA LEU A 5 -6.27 -19.13 2.13
C LEU A 5 -6.41 -18.03 1.06
N VAL A 6 -6.99 -18.36 -0.10
CA VAL A 6 -7.11 -17.43 -1.23
C VAL A 6 -8.55 -17.40 -1.69
N LYS A 7 -9.12 -16.19 -1.72
CA LYS A 7 -10.44 -15.91 -2.28
C LYS A 7 -10.26 -15.02 -3.51
N PHE A 8 -10.95 -15.38 -4.58
CA PHE A 8 -11.04 -14.55 -5.78
C PHE A 8 -12.44 -13.95 -5.89
N SER A 9 -12.52 -12.71 -6.32
CA SER A 9 -13.77 -12.01 -6.60
C SER A 9 -13.57 -11.05 -7.77
N GLY A 10 -14.61 -10.81 -8.56
CA GLY A 10 -14.54 -10.03 -9.80
C GLY A 10 -14.43 -10.90 -11.04
N SER A 11 -14.43 -10.29 -12.22
CA SER A 11 -14.43 -11.02 -13.50
C SER A 11 -13.08 -11.63 -13.85
N ASN A 12 -11.97 -11.08 -13.33
CA ASN A 12 -10.59 -11.50 -13.64
C ASN A 12 -10.30 -11.61 -15.16
N THR A 13 -11.08 -10.90 -15.99
CA THR A 13 -10.98 -10.90 -17.46
C THR A 13 -10.02 -9.84 -17.98
N VAL A 14 -9.56 -8.94 -17.12
CA VAL A 14 -8.63 -7.86 -17.45
C VAL A 14 -7.32 -8.05 -16.68
N PRO A 15 -6.18 -7.65 -17.24
CA PRO A 15 -4.89 -7.69 -16.55
C PRO A 15 -4.91 -6.89 -15.24
N VAL A 16 -4.09 -7.30 -14.27
CA VAL A 16 -3.92 -6.58 -13.00
C VAL A 16 -3.01 -5.37 -13.22
N ASN A 17 -3.53 -4.16 -13.04
CA ASN A 17 -2.77 -2.91 -13.21
C ASN A 17 -2.09 -2.40 -11.92
N GLY A 18 -2.42 -2.97 -10.77
CA GLY A 18 -1.87 -2.59 -9.48
C GLY A 18 -2.31 -3.55 -8.38
N ILE A 19 -1.48 -3.67 -7.35
CA ILE A 19 -1.69 -4.59 -6.22
C ILE A 19 -1.61 -3.77 -4.94
N ILE A 20 -2.65 -3.87 -4.11
CA ILE A 20 -2.68 -3.25 -2.79
C ILE A 20 -2.37 -4.34 -1.76
N LEU A 21 -1.27 -4.18 -1.04
CA LEU A 21 -0.87 -5.09 0.03
C LEU A 21 -1.22 -4.46 1.39
N ILE A 22 -2.25 -5.00 2.03
CA ILE A 22 -2.69 -4.55 3.35
C ILE A 22 -1.89 -5.32 4.41
N GLY A 23 -1.08 -4.59 5.18
CA GLY A 23 -0.28 -5.14 6.27
C GLY A 23 -0.57 -4.48 7.61
N GLY A 24 0.40 -4.63 8.51
CA GLY A 24 0.28 -4.23 9.91
C GLY A 24 -0.49 -5.27 10.73
N SER A 25 -0.20 -5.33 12.03
CA SER A 25 -0.84 -6.30 12.92
C SER A 25 -0.98 -5.75 14.33
N ASN A 26 -1.98 -6.25 15.06
CA ASN A 26 -2.11 -6.06 16.50
C ASN A 26 -1.59 -7.27 17.30
N ASN A 27 -1.06 -8.28 16.61
CA ASN A 27 -0.49 -9.49 17.18
C ASN A 27 0.84 -9.82 16.50
N LEU A 28 1.93 -9.86 17.28
CA LEU A 28 3.27 -10.15 16.78
C LEU A 28 3.35 -11.53 16.10
N ALA A 29 2.60 -12.52 16.58
CA ALA A 29 2.57 -13.86 15.98
C ALA A 29 2.03 -13.88 14.54
N ASN A 30 1.33 -12.82 14.13
CA ASN A 30 0.78 -12.65 12.79
C ASN A 30 1.54 -11.58 11.99
N PHE A 31 2.66 -11.06 12.50
CA PHE A 31 3.43 -10.00 11.85
C PHE A 31 4.58 -10.59 11.05
N PHE A 32 4.38 -10.73 9.73
CA PHE A 32 5.33 -11.35 8.80
C PHE A 32 5.90 -10.38 7.77
N ALA A 33 5.92 -9.08 8.10
CA ALA A 33 6.31 -8.02 7.17
C ALA A 33 7.74 -8.20 6.62
N GLN A 34 8.68 -8.56 7.48
CA GLN A 34 10.09 -8.77 7.09
C GLN A 34 10.30 -10.06 6.29
N SER A 35 9.51 -11.11 6.55
CA SER A 35 9.72 -12.43 5.94
C SER A 35 8.82 -12.63 4.72
N PHE A 36 7.52 -12.79 4.93
CA PHE A 36 6.56 -13.13 3.88
C PHE A 36 6.25 -11.93 2.98
N ASP A 37 5.83 -10.80 3.57
CA ASP A 37 5.35 -9.66 2.79
C ASP A 37 6.46 -9.07 1.91
N THR A 38 7.67 -8.90 2.46
CA THR A 38 8.86 -8.45 1.70
C THR A 38 9.16 -9.36 0.52
N SER A 39 9.08 -10.69 0.70
CA SER A 39 9.31 -11.65 -0.38
C SER A 39 8.23 -11.56 -1.46
N LEU A 40 6.96 -11.37 -1.05
CA LEU A 40 5.85 -11.19 -1.97
C LEU A 40 5.96 -9.88 -2.75
N ILE A 41 6.29 -8.78 -2.08
CA ILE A 41 6.50 -7.47 -2.71
C ILE A 41 7.58 -7.58 -3.79
N ARG A 42 8.75 -8.16 -3.46
CA ARG A 42 9.85 -8.33 -4.42
C ARG A 42 9.43 -9.15 -5.61
N TYR A 43 8.83 -10.33 -5.37
CA TYR A 43 8.35 -11.18 -6.45
C TYR A 43 7.40 -10.44 -7.40
N LEU A 44 6.43 -9.69 -6.87
CA LEU A 44 5.47 -8.96 -7.68
C LEU A 44 6.14 -7.80 -8.45
N SER A 45 6.99 -7.02 -7.79
CA SER A 45 7.72 -5.91 -8.41
C SER A 45 8.68 -6.38 -9.50
N ASP A 46 9.42 -7.47 -9.27
CA ASP A 46 10.36 -8.06 -10.23
C ASP A 46 9.65 -8.59 -11.48
N ASN A 47 8.36 -8.94 -11.36
CA ASN A 47 7.50 -9.33 -12.48
C ASN A 47 6.74 -8.14 -13.10
N GLY A 48 7.16 -6.91 -12.81
CA GLY A 48 6.63 -5.69 -13.43
C GLY A 48 5.29 -5.21 -12.88
N HIS A 49 4.82 -5.76 -11.75
CA HIS A 49 3.60 -5.29 -11.10
C HIS A 49 3.88 -4.09 -10.18
N ARG A 50 2.97 -3.10 -10.20
CA ARG A 50 3.00 -1.99 -9.25
C ARG A 50 2.36 -2.41 -7.94
N VAL A 51 3.12 -2.41 -6.86
CA VAL A 51 2.65 -2.76 -5.51
C VAL A 51 2.55 -1.50 -4.65
N PHE A 52 1.48 -1.39 -3.87
CA PHE A 52 1.22 -0.31 -2.94
C PHE A 52 1.00 -0.89 -1.55
N GLY A 53 1.86 -0.53 -0.61
CA GLY A 53 1.79 -1.04 0.76
C GLY A 53 0.90 -0.16 1.62
N VAL A 54 -0.09 -0.74 2.31
CA VAL A 54 -0.98 0.04 3.16
C VAL A 54 -1.15 -0.60 4.53
N GLU A 55 -1.42 0.21 5.55
CA GLU A 55 -1.83 -0.29 6.86
C GLU A 55 -2.89 0.60 7.50
N HIS A 56 -3.62 0.03 8.46
CA HIS A 56 -4.54 0.78 9.31
C HIS A 56 -3.81 1.80 10.19
N SER A 57 -4.48 2.90 10.51
CA SER A 57 -3.98 3.96 11.38
C SER A 57 -3.56 3.41 12.76
N ARG A 58 -4.34 2.46 13.27
CA ARG A 58 -4.22 1.85 14.60
C ARG A 58 -3.76 0.40 14.51
N VAL A 59 -2.49 0.20 14.16
CA VAL A 59 -1.78 -1.08 14.29
C VAL A 59 -0.69 -0.99 15.35
N THR A 60 -0.49 -2.05 16.12
CA THR A 60 0.60 -2.15 17.12
C THR A 60 1.96 -2.38 16.46
N TYR A 61 2.01 -3.24 15.45
CA TYR A 61 3.21 -3.59 14.68
C TYR A 61 3.03 -3.05 13.26
N SER A 62 3.80 -2.02 12.93
CA SER A 62 3.71 -1.33 11.64
C SER A 62 4.58 -2.03 10.60
N CYS A 63 4.05 -2.23 9.40
CA CYS A 63 4.80 -2.76 8.26
C CYS A 63 5.50 -1.67 7.44
N MET A 64 5.28 -0.38 7.75
CA MET A 64 5.73 0.75 6.92
C MET A 64 7.22 0.71 6.62
N THR A 65 8.08 0.59 7.63
CA THR A 65 9.54 0.55 7.40
C THR A 65 9.94 -0.58 6.46
N HIS A 66 9.43 -1.79 6.69
CA HIS A 66 9.72 -2.94 5.83
C HIS A 66 9.22 -2.77 4.41
N TYR A 67 8.05 -2.16 4.23
CA TYR A 67 7.49 -1.92 2.90
C TYR A 67 8.30 -0.84 2.15
N GLN A 68 8.72 0.21 2.85
CA GLN A 68 9.53 1.30 2.26
C GLN A 68 10.90 0.82 1.77
N GLU A 69 11.55 -0.09 2.50
CA GLU A 69 12.82 -0.73 2.09
C GLU A 69 12.73 -1.48 0.74
N ASN A 70 11.50 -1.79 0.28
CA ASN A 70 11.26 -2.43 -1.01
C ASN A 70 10.91 -1.43 -2.14
N ASN A 71 11.14 -0.13 -1.94
CA ASN A 71 10.94 0.93 -2.94
C ASN A 71 9.51 0.99 -3.53
N ILE A 72 8.50 0.70 -2.70
CA ILE A 72 7.09 0.85 -3.06
C ILE A 72 6.47 2.05 -2.36
N SER A 73 5.43 2.64 -2.95
CA SER A 73 4.63 3.65 -2.25
C SER A 73 3.95 3.05 -1.03
N THR A 74 3.93 3.79 0.08
CA THR A 74 3.32 3.32 1.33
C THR A 74 2.31 4.32 1.87
N ILE A 75 1.19 3.84 2.39
CA ILE A 75 0.15 4.66 2.97
C ILE A 75 -0.25 4.08 4.33
N ASP A 76 0.09 4.77 5.42
CA ASP A 76 -0.55 4.49 6.70
C ASP A 76 -1.94 5.13 6.74
N ASN A 77 -2.78 4.73 7.69
CA ASN A 77 -4.13 5.25 7.89
C ASN A 77 -5.15 4.99 6.77
N ILE A 78 -5.06 3.84 6.09
CA ILE A 78 -5.96 3.47 4.98
C ILE A 78 -7.46 3.40 5.36
N ASP A 79 -7.77 3.30 6.65
CA ASP A 79 -9.11 3.40 7.22
C ASP A 79 -9.68 4.81 7.28
N LEU A 80 -8.87 5.84 7.02
CA LEU A 80 -9.27 7.24 7.03
C LEU A 80 -9.26 7.80 5.61
N SER A 81 -10.09 8.82 5.36
CA SER A 81 -10.19 9.47 4.04
C SER A 81 -8.87 10.00 3.50
N PRO A 82 -7.97 10.64 4.30
CA PRO A 82 -6.68 11.10 3.80
C PRO A 82 -5.81 9.97 3.23
N GLY A 83 -5.78 8.81 3.88
CA GLY A 83 -5.06 7.63 3.40
C GLY A 83 -5.64 7.09 2.11
N GLN A 84 -6.97 6.98 2.02
CA GLN A 84 -7.64 6.52 0.80
C GLN A 84 -7.36 7.44 -0.39
N ILE A 85 -7.41 8.76 -0.19
CA ILE A 85 -7.07 9.75 -1.22
C ILE A 85 -5.59 9.61 -1.62
N SER A 86 -4.70 9.45 -0.65
CA SER A 86 -3.26 9.29 -0.89
C SER A 86 -2.97 8.02 -1.70
N LEU A 87 -3.66 6.92 -1.44
CA LEU A 87 -3.53 5.69 -2.22
C LEU A 87 -3.92 5.92 -3.69
N ILE A 88 -5.07 6.56 -3.94
CA ILE A 88 -5.53 6.81 -5.31
C ILE A 88 -4.52 7.66 -6.07
N LEU A 89 -4.04 8.75 -5.47
CA LEU A 89 -3.05 9.63 -6.09
C LEU A 89 -1.70 8.93 -6.29
N ALA A 90 -1.28 8.08 -5.35
CA ALA A 90 -0.09 7.25 -5.53
C ALA A 90 -0.22 6.26 -6.68
N MET A 91 -1.40 5.67 -6.87
CA MET A 91 -1.71 4.80 -8.01
C MET A 91 -1.76 5.55 -9.35
N ASP A 92 -2.08 6.85 -9.31
CA ASP A 92 -2.10 7.76 -10.46
C ASP A 92 -0.72 8.32 -10.84
N GLY A 93 0.30 8.09 -10.00
CA GLY A 93 1.70 8.40 -10.32
C GLY A 93 2.43 9.23 -9.27
N GLU A 94 1.73 9.76 -8.27
CA GLU A 94 2.34 10.51 -7.16
C GLU A 94 2.93 9.54 -6.12
N GLN A 95 4.01 8.87 -6.48
CA GLN A 95 4.67 7.89 -5.60
C GLN A 95 5.26 8.56 -4.36
N GLY A 96 5.21 7.85 -3.23
CA GLY A 96 5.77 8.34 -1.97
C GLY A 96 5.26 7.59 -0.74
N HIS A 97 5.61 8.13 0.42
CA HIS A 97 5.22 7.58 1.71
C HIS A 97 4.30 8.57 2.43
N TYR A 98 3.04 8.19 2.61
CA TYR A 98 1.98 9.07 3.07
C TYR A 98 1.35 8.61 4.37
N GLY A 99 0.96 9.57 5.20
CA GLY A 99 0.15 9.33 6.39
C GLY A 99 0.60 10.13 7.60
N VAL A 100 0.36 9.58 8.79
CA VAL A 100 0.55 10.27 10.09
C VAL A 100 1.68 9.70 10.93
N LYS A 101 2.26 8.55 10.54
CA LYS A 101 3.36 7.94 11.28
C LYS A 101 4.68 8.61 10.92
N GLU A 102 5.69 8.41 11.76
CA GLU A 102 7.03 8.99 11.57
C GLU A 102 7.70 8.56 10.26
N THR A 103 7.31 7.40 9.72
CA THR A 103 7.78 6.89 8.43
C THR A 103 7.16 7.62 7.23
N ALA A 104 6.14 8.45 7.42
CA ALA A 104 5.52 9.21 6.35
C ALA A 104 6.37 10.44 6.00
N GLN A 105 6.57 10.67 4.70
CA GLN A 105 7.24 11.87 4.19
C GLN A 105 6.29 13.07 4.19
N LYS A 106 5.00 12.82 3.93
CA LYS A 106 3.94 13.84 3.86
C LYS A 106 2.63 13.25 4.38
N PHE A 107 1.74 14.12 4.85
CA PHE A 107 0.39 13.69 5.23
C PHE A 107 -0.44 13.21 4.03
N ILE A 108 -0.38 13.95 2.92
CA ILE A 108 -1.02 13.61 1.64
C ILE A 108 -0.10 14.04 0.47
N PRO A 109 -0.28 13.47 -0.74
CA PRO A 109 0.36 13.95 -1.96
C PRO A 109 0.03 15.41 -2.23
N SER A 110 0.95 16.11 -2.89
CA SER A 110 0.69 17.46 -3.37
C SER A 110 -0.31 17.39 -4.53
N LEU A 111 -1.37 18.19 -4.50
CA LEU A 111 -2.31 18.21 -5.62
C LEU A 111 -1.58 18.63 -6.90
N PRO A 112 -1.81 17.95 -8.04
CA PRO A 112 -1.22 18.35 -9.30
C PRO A 112 -1.60 19.82 -9.58
N VAL A 113 -0.61 20.66 -9.88
CA VAL A 113 -0.82 22.10 -10.13
C VAL A 113 -1.79 22.33 -11.31
N ASN A 114 -1.89 21.36 -12.22
CA ASN A 114 -2.77 21.42 -13.39
C ASN A 114 -4.26 21.25 -13.04
N SER A 115 -4.61 20.53 -11.97
CA SER A 115 -6.00 20.35 -11.53
C SER A 115 -6.68 21.62 -11.00
N VAL A 116 -5.91 22.68 -10.73
CA VAL A 116 -6.42 23.97 -10.23
C VAL A 116 -6.71 24.94 -11.39
N LYS A 117 -6.11 24.73 -12.57
CA LYS A 117 -6.21 25.66 -13.71
C LYS A 117 -7.46 25.46 -14.58
N GLU A 118 -8.24 24.41 -14.35
CA GLU A 118 -9.44 24.09 -15.14
C GLU A 118 -10.75 24.32 -14.37
N ARG A 119 -10.74 25.16 -13.32
CA ARG A 119 -11.95 25.58 -12.60
C ARG A 119 -12.26 27.04 -12.81
#